data_AF-A0AAN6JUX7-F1
#
_entry.id   AF-A0AAN6JUX7-F1
#
_cell.length_a   1.000
_cell.length_b   1.000
_cell.length_c   1.000
_cell.angle_alpha   90.00
_cell.angle_beta   90.00
_cell.angle_gamma   90.00
#
_symmetry.space_group_name_H-M   'P 1'
#
loop_
_entity.id
_entity.type
_entity.pdbx_description
1 polymer ?
#
loop_
_entity_poly.entity_id
_entity_poly.type
_entity_poly.pdbx_seq_one_letter_code
_entity_poly.pdbx_strand_id
1 'polypeptide(L)' 'MDVDKVAFTGSTVVGRQIMKAAAGSNLKKVTLELGGKSPNIVFEDADIDNAISWVNFGIFFNHG' A
#
# COMPACT_ATOMS: atom_id res chain seq x y z
N MET A 1 17.81 -18.64 -13.72
CA MET A 1 17.69 -17.38 -12.96
C MET A 1 17.83 -17.71 -11.49
N ASP A 2 18.62 -16.92 -10.76
CA ASP A 2 19.14 -17.27 -9.43
C ASP A 2 18.48 -16.47 -8.27
N VAL A 3 17.27 -15.96 -8.51
CA VAL A 3 16.49 -15.21 -7.51
C VAL A 3 15.25 -16.01 -7.12
N ASP A 4 15.16 -16.38 -5.84
CA ASP A 4 14.11 -17.27 -5.32
C ASP A 4 12.82 -16.54 -4.90
N LYS A 5 12.93 -15.25 -4.54
CA LYS A 5 11.79 -14.42 -4.10
C LYS A 5 12.01 -12.96 -4.43
N VAL A 6 10.91 -12.25 -4.71
CA VAL A 6 10.85 -10.78 -4.76
C VAL A 6 9.82 -10.27 -3.74
N ALA A 7 10.22 -9.29 -2.94
CA ALA A 7 9.31 -8.47 -2.14
C ALA A 7 9.37 -7.04 -2.69
N PHE A 8 8.21 -6.47 -3.04
CA PHE A 8 8.13 -5.16 -3.68
C PHE A 8 7.13 -4.26 -2.98
N THR A 9 7.52 -3.00 -2.81
CA THR A 9 6.65 -1.91 -2.36
C THR A 9 6.60 -0.83 -3.43
N GLY A 10 5.41 -0.44 -3.87
CA GLY A 10 5.26 0.59 -4.90
C GLY A 10 3.86 0.66 -5.51
N SER A 11 3.78 1.08 -6.78
CA SER A 11 2.47 1.28 -7.41
C SER A 11 1.82 -0.02 -7.85
N THR A 12 0.48 -0.05 -7.84
CA THR A 12 -0.32 -1.20 -8.32
C THR A 12 -0.01 -1.57 -9.77
N VAL A 13 0.29 -0.58 -10.62
CA VAL A 13 0.63 -0.79 -12.04
C VAL A 13 1.92 -1.57 -12.17
N VAL A 14 2.96 -1.18 -11.42
CA VAL A 14 4.27 -1.87 -11.44
C VAL A 14 4.19 -3.24 -10.75
N GLY A 15 3.42 -3.36 -9.66
CA GLY A 15 3.20 -4.65 -8.99
C GLY A 15 2.64 -5.72 -9.94
N ARG A 16 1.71 -5.35 -10.83
CA ARG A 16 1.21 -6.24 -11.90
C ARG A 16 2.30 -6.66 -12.88
N GLN A 17 3.21 -5.75 -13.23
CA GLN A 17 4.35 -6.05 -14.11
C GLN A 17 5.32 -7.02 -13.45
N ILE A 18 5.62 -6.83 -12.15
CA ILE A 18 6.48 -7.73 -11.37
C ILE A 18 5.88 -9.13 -11.29
N MET A 19 4.58 -9.24 -11.03
CA MET A 19 3.89 -10.53 -11.00
C MET A 19 3.96 -11.25 -12.36
N LYS A 20 3.77 -10.52 -13.48
CA LYS A 20 3.96 -11.07 -14.84
C LYS A 20 5.39 -11.53 -15.10
N ALA A 21 6.39 -10.75 -14.68
CA ALA A 21 7.80 -11.09 -14.85
C ALA A 21 8.19 -12.33 -14.03
N ALA A 22 7.68 -12.46 -12.81
CA ALA A 22 7.87 -13.67 -11.99
C ALA A 22 7.23 -14.90 -12.66
N ALA A 23 6.01 -14.76 -13.19
CA ALA A 23 5.31 -15.82 -13.91
C ALA A 23 6.06 -16.26 -15.17
N GLY A 24 6.57 -15.31 -15.96
CA GLY A 24 7.32 -15.57 -17.20
C GLY A 24 8.78 -15.97 -17.00
N SER A 25 9.24 -16.15 -15.75
CA SER A 25 10.63 -16.50 -15.45
C SER A 25 10.75 -17.88 -14.79
N ASN A 26 11.01 -17.91 -13.48
CA ASN A 26 11.24 -19.13 -12.69
C ASN A 26 10.13 -19.37 -11.65
N LEU A 27 8.98 -18.71 -11.79
CA LEU A 27 7.86 -18.79 -10.84
C LEU A 27 8.27 -18.48 -9.39
N LYS A 28 9.27 -17.59 -9.23
CA LYS A 28 9.71 -17.12 -7.91
C LYS A 28 8.55 -16.56 -7.09
N LYS A 29 8.63 -16.72 -5.76
CA LYS A 29 7.60 -16.21 -4.86
C LYS A 29 7.58 -14.68 -4.91
N VAL A 30 6.39 -14.08 -4.85
CA VAL A 30 6.22 -12.61 -4.89
C VAL A 30 5.34 -12.16 -3.73
N THR A 31 5.74 -11.08 -3.05
CA THR A 31 4.91 -10.31 -2.12
C THR A 31 4.87 -8.85 -2.56
N LEU A 32 3.68 -8.24 -2.57
CA LEU A 32 3.43 -6.90 -3.12
C LEU A 32 2.73 -6.02 -2.08
N GLU A 33 3.36 -4.92 -1.68
CA GLU A 33 2.76 -3.84 -0.90
C GLU A 33 2.47 -2.67 -1.84
N LEU A 34 1.18 -2.41 -2.10
CA LEU A 34 0.74 -1.56 -3.22
C LEU A 34 0.10 -0.26 -2.74
N GLY A 35 -0.33 0.57 -3.68
CA GLY A 35 -1.04 1.80 -3.37
C GLY A 35 -2.38 1.57 -2.66
N GLY A 36 -2.85 2.57 -1.94
CA GLY A 36 -4.12 2.54 -1.22
C GLY A 36 -5.01 3.75 -1.50
N LYS A 37 -6.29 3.61 -1.18
CA LYS A 37 -7.24 4.72 -1.04
C LYS A 37 -7.99 4.56 0.28
N SER A 38 -7.22 4.56 1.37
CA SER A 38 -7.70 4.25 2.71
C SER A 38 -8.68 5.31 3.22
N PRO A 39 -9.93 4.94 3.57
CA PRO A 39 -10.92 5.90 4.05
C PRO A 39 -10.82 6.13 5.56
N ASN A 40 -11.31 7.29 6.01
CA ASN A 40 -11.67 7.55 7.41
C ASN A 40 -13.19 7.74 7.49
N ILE A 41 -13.83 7.21 8.53
CA ILE A 41 -15.26 7.38 8.81
C ILE A 41 -15.39 7.90 10.25
N VAL A 42 -15.99 9.07 10.42
CA VAL A 42 -16.18 9.71 11.74
C VAL A 42 -17.67 9.63 12.10
N PHE A 43 -17.96 9.04 13.24
CA PHE A 43 -19.32 8.88 13.78
C PHE A 43 -19.68 10.05 14.71
N GLU A 44 -20.97 10.21 15.00
CA GLU A 44 -21.48 11.31 15.84
C GLU A 44 -20.95 11.27 17.28
N ASP A 45 -20.63 10.09 17.79
CA ASP A 45 -20.13 9.86 19.16
C ASP A 45 -18.60 9.94 19.27
N ALA A 46 -17.90 10.33 18.20
CA ALA A 46 -16.45 10.48 18.22
C ALA A 46 -16.01 11.70 19.04
N ASP A 47 -14.89 11.57 19.74
CA ASP A 47 -14.12 12.72 20.24
C ASP A 47 -13.63 13.53 19.04
N ILE A 48 -14.27 14.67 18.80
CA ILE A 48 -14.10 15.45 17.57
C ILE A 48 -12.71 16.08 17.48
N ASP A 49 -12.13 16.53 18.59
CA ASP A 49 -10.81 17.16 18.61
C ASP A 49 -9.72 16.12 18.29
N ASN A 50 -9.88 14.92 18.83
CA ASN A 50 -9.00 13.80 18.54
C ASN A 50 -9.16 13.30 17.09
N ALA A 51 -10.40 13.20 16.59
CA ALA A 51 -10.69 12.82 15.22
C ALA A 51 -10.05 13.79 14.21
N ILE A 52 -10.19 15.10 14.44
CA ILE A 52 -9.55 16.13 13.62
C ILE A 52 -8.03 15.94 13.60
N SER A 53 -7.41 15.73 14.77
CA SER A 53 -5.96 15.58 14.88
C SER A 53 -5.44 14.39 14.07
N TRP A 54 -6.04 13.22 14.21
CA TRP A 54 -5.58 12.00 13.52
C TRP A 54 -5.95 11.96 12.05
N VAL A 55 -7.12 12.47 11.65
CA VAL A 55 -7.48 12.51 10.23
C VAL A 55 -6.54 13.44 9.47
N ASN A 56 -6.20 14.61 10.04
CA ASN A 56 -5.22 15.53 9.44
C ASN A 56 -3.83 14.89 9.37
N PHE A 57 -3.37 14.26 10.45
CA PHE A 57 -2.09 13.55 10.44
C PHE A 57 -2.08 12.45 9.38
N GLY A 58 -3.11 11.61 9.33
CA GLY A 58 -3.20 10.47 8.42
C GLY A 58 -3.20 10.82 6.93
N ILE A 59 -3.62 12.03 6.55
CA ILE A 59 -3.66 12.47 5.14
C ILE A 59 -2.52 13.41 4.75
N PHE A 60 -1.98 14.21 5.67
CA PHE A 60 -0.97 15.24 5.36
C PHE A 60 0.44 14.92 5.86
N PHE A 61 0.61 13.87 6.67
CA PHE A 61 1.95 13.41 7.04
C PHE A 61 2.78 13.17 5.77
N ASN A 62 4.06 13.58 5.78
CA ASN A 62 5.00 13.37 4.67
C ASN A 62 4.59 13.95 3.28
N HIS A 63 3.85 15.07 3.25
CA HIS A 63 3.35 15.71 2.02
C HIS A 63 2.28 14.86 1.27
N GLY A 64 1.65 13.93 1.97
CA GLY A 64 0.68 12.93 1.47
C GLY A 64 1.11 11.50 1.80
#